data_AF-A0A7S3NI29-F1
#
_entry.id   AF-A0A7S3NI29-F1
#
_cell.length_a   1.000
_cell.length_b   1.000
_cell.length_c   1.000
_cell.angle_alpha   90.00
_cell.angle_beta   90.00
_cell.angle_gamma   90.00
#
_symmetry.space_group_name_H-M   'P 1'
#
loop_
_entity.id
_entity.type
_entity.pdbx_description
1 polymer ?
#
loop_
_entity_poly.entity_id
_entity_poly.type
_entity_poly.pdbx_seq_one_letter_code
_entity_poly.pdbx_strand_id
1 'polypeptide(L)'
;EKRKQEEKNKRKQEAKLQASSKKHESSRWSKDKYMLKEKLDAEREKRREEKIREKRREEELLITNKEVDLIKNSKLGMNKERKSMNKPSEKFRKIYVDDWNPEDDTSKDINPLYQNKHQGKILFGKGMIAGIDPEEQKVEGASKRRKDSDSRDRDIQWENKRVEDMTSR
;
A
#
# COMPACT_ATOMS: atom_id res chain seq x y z
N GLU A 1 18.03 -51.87 -56.60
CA GLU A 1 17.81 -51.47 -55.18
C GLU A 1 18.35 -50.08 -54.83
N LYS A 2 19.60 -49.73 -55.18
CA LYS A 2 20.22 -48.42 -54.86
C LYS A 2 19.36 -47.17 -55.13
N ARG A 3 18.68 -47.11 -56.29
CA ARG A 3 17.84 -45.98 -56.71
C ARG A 3 16.59 -45.76 -55.83
N LYS A 4 16.01 -46.84 -55.28
CA LYS A 4 14.91 -46.77 -54.29
C LYS A 4 15.40 -46.30 -52.92
N GLN A 5 16.65 -46.59 -52.56
CA GLN A 5 17.27 -46.12 -51.32
C GLN A 5 17.56 -44.61 -51.37
N GLU A 6 18.08 -44.11 -52.49
CA GLU A 6 18.31 -42.69 -52.73
C GLU A 6 17.02 -41.86 -52.67
N GLU A 7 15.96 -42.32 -53.32
CA GLU A 7 14.66 -41.64 -53.32
C GLU A 7 14.05 -41.60 -51.90
N LYS A 8 14.17 -42.69 -51.13
CA LYS A 8 13.79 -42.72 -49.71
C LYS A 8 14.61 -41.75 -48.86
N ASN A 9 15.91 -41.61 -49.12
CA ASN A 9 16.78 -40.69 -48.40
C ASN A 9 16.45 -39.23 -48.73
N LYS A 10 16.18 -38.91 -49.99
CA LYS A 10 15.79 -37.58 -50.45
C LYS A 10 14.45 -37.15 -49.83
N ARG A 11 13.46 -38.06 -49.82
CA ARG A 11 12.16 -37.84 -49.18
C ARG A 11 12.27 -37.68 -47.65
N LYS A 12 13.20 -38.38 -47.01
CA LYS A 12 13.54 -38.19 -45.58
C LYS A 12 14.19 -36.82 -45.32
N GLN A 13 15.06 -36.34 -46.21
CA GLN A 13 15.67 -35.01 -46.08
C GLN A 13 14.65 -33.89 -46.27
N GLU A 14 13.77 -34.00 -47.26
CA GLU A 14 12.66 -33.04 -47.46
C GLU A 14 11.69 -33.05 -46.28
N ALA A 15 11.32 -34.23 -45.76
CA ALA A 15 10.47 -34.33 -44.58
C ALA A 15 11.11 -33.68 -43.34
N LYS A 16 12.44 -33.80 -43.17
CA LYS A 16 13.19 -33.14 -42.10
C LYS A 16 13.21 -31.62 -42.26
N LEU A 17 13.42 -31.11 -43.47
CA LEU A 17 13.38 -29.67 -43.77
C LEU A 17 11.99 -29.09 -43.53
N GLN A 18 10.92 -29.78 -43.97
CA GLN A 18 9.55 -29.36 -43.70
C GLN A 18 9.20 -29.39 -42.21
N ALA A 19 9.65 -30.42 -41.48
CA ALA A 19 9.45 -30.51 -40.03
C ALA A 19 10.22 -29.41 -39.27
N SER A 20 11.43 -29.07 -39.71
CA SER A 20 12.22 -27.96 -39.17
C SER A 20 11.54 -26.61 -39.41
N SER A 21 11.03 -26.39 -40.63
CA SER A 21 10.30 -25.17 -40.99
C SER A 21 9.06 -24.98 -40.11
N LYS A 22 8.23 -26.02 -39.96
CA LYS A 22 7.02 -25.97 -39.11
C LYS A 22 7.34 -25.71 -37.63
N LYS A 23 8.42 -26.28 -37.10
CA LYS A 23 8.88 -26.00 -35.73
C LYS A 23 9.34 -24.57 -35.55
N HIS A 24 10.10 -24.04 -36.52
CA HIS A 24 10.58 -22.67 -36.50
C HIS A 24 9.43 -21.66 -36.60
N GLU A 25 8.43 -21.95 -37.43
CA GLU A 25 7.23 -21.14 -37.62
C GLU A 25 6.31 -21.15 -36.38
N SER A 26 6.12 -22.32 -35.75
CA SER A 26 5.42 -22.45 -34.45
C SER A 26 6.16 -21.71 -33.32
N SER A 27 7.50 -21.76 -33.29
CA SER A 27 8.30 -21.02 -32.32
C SER A 27 8.22 -19.51 -32.53
N ARG A 28 8.16 -19.03 -33.78
CA ARG A 28 7.94 -17.61 -34.11
C ARG A 28 6.56 -17.15 -33.67
N TRP A 29 5.51 -17.91 -33.98
CA TRP A 29 4.14 -17.62 -33.52
C TRP A 29 4.04 -17.52 -32.00
N SER A 30 4.69 -18.45 -31.29
CA SER A 30 4.74 -18.43 -29.83
C SER A 30 5.41 -17.15 -29.32
N LYS A 31 6.57 -16.79 -29.88
CA LYS A 31 7.31 -15.57 -29.52
C LYS A 31 6.51 -14.29 -29.79
N ASP A 32 5.86 -14.18 -30.95
CA ASP A 32 5.02 -13.03 -31.28
C ASP A 32 3.82 -12.88 -30.34
N LYS A 33 3.21 -14.00 -29.94
CA LYS A 33 2.11 -14.00 -28.95
C LYS A 33 2.57 -13.50 -27.58
N TYR A 34 3.77 -13.88 -27.14
CA TYR A 34 4.36 -13.37 -25.89
C TYR A 34 4.65 -11.87 -25.98
N MET A 35 5.28 -11.42 -27.07
CA MET A 35 5.57 -9.98 -27.29
C MET A 35 4.30 -9.13 -27.34
N LEU A 36 3.22 -9.65 -27.94
CA LEU A 36 1.94 -8.94 -28.01
C LEU A 36 1.27 -8.86 -26.63
N LYS A 37 1.35 -9.93 -25.83
CA LYS A 37 0.84 -9.94 -24.45
C LYS A 37 1.59 -8.96 -23.56
N GLU A 38 2.92 -8.92 -23.66
CA GLU A 38 3.77 -7.99 -22.93
C GLU A 38 3.45 -6.53 -23.28
N LYS A 39 3.25 -6.22 -24.57
CA LYS A 39 2.81 -4.88 -25.00
C LYS A 39 1.45 -4.50 -24.43
N LEU A 40 0.49 -5.42 -24.41
CA LEU A 40 -0.85 -5.19 -23.87
C LEU A 40 -0.81 -4.96 -22.35
N ASP A 41 -0.01 -5.74 -21.63
CA ASP A 41 0.15 -5.60 -20.19
C ASP A 41 0.88 -4.29 -19.83
N ALA A 42 1.91 -3.92 -20.60
CA ALA A 42 2.58 -2.62 -20.46
C ALA A 42 1.65 -1.43 -20.78
N GLU A 43 0.77 -1.55 -21.77
CA GLU A 43 -0.22 -0.51 -22.08
C GLU A 43 -1.28 -0.37 -20.98
N ARG A 44 -1.73 -1.49 -20.40
CA ARG A 44 -2.62 -1.48 -19.24
C ARG A 44 -1.96 -0.84 -18.02
N GLU A 45 -0.69 -1.12 -17.79
CA GLU A 45 0.08 -0.52 -16.71
C GLU A 45 0.21 1.00 -16.89
N LYS A 46 0.60 1.47 -18.09
CA LYS A 46 0.62 2.90 -18.43
C LYS A 46 -0.73 3.58 -18.18
N ARG A 47 -1.82 2.95 -18.62
CA ARG A 47 -3.18 3.49 -18.40
C ARG A 47 -3.55 3.56 -16.91
N ARG A 48 -3.10 2.60 -16.10
CA ARG A 48 -3.30 2.63 -14.63
C ARG A 48 -2.49 3.75 -14.01
N GLU A 49 -1.22 3.90 -14.38
CA GLU A 49 -0.37 4.98 -13.89
C GLU A 49 -0.90 6.37 -14.26
N GLU A 50 -1.40 6.54 -15.49
CA GLU A 50 -2.03 7.79 -15.93
C GLU A 50 -3.26 8.12 -15.09
N LYS A 51 -4.13 7.15 -14.84
CA LYS A 51 -5.29 7.33 -13.94
C LYS A 51 -4.88 7.71 -12.52
N ILE A 52 -3.81 7.12 -11.99
CA ILE A 52 -3.30 7.46 -10.65
C ILE A 52 -2.76 8.89 -10.65
N ARG A 53 -2.02 9.29 -11.69
CA ARG A 53 -1.52 10.67 -11.85
C ARG A 53 -2.65 11.69 -11.99
N GLU A 54 -3.68 11.35 -12.76
CA GLU A 54 -4.86 12.21 -12.95
C GLU A 54 -5.61 12.41 -11.64
N LYS A 55 -5.92 11.33 -10.92
CA LYS A 55 -6.53 11.40 -9.58
C LYS A 55 -5.72 12.25 -8.61
N ARG A 56 -4.40 12.10 -8.62
CA ARG A 56 -3.51 12.90 -7.77
C ARG A 56 -3.61 14.40 -8.09
N ARG A 57 -3.71 14.77 -9.37
CA ARG A 57 -3.92 16.17 -9.79
C ARG A 57 -5.30 16.67 -9.37
N GLU A 58 -6.34 15.87 -9.51
CA GLU A 58 -7.70 16.23 -9.08
C GLU A 58 -7.75 16.47 -7.56
N GLU A 59 -7.12 15.59 -6.77
CA GLU A 59 -6.98 15.73 -5.33
C GLU A 59 -6.22 17.01 -4.96
N GLU A 60 -5.11 17.29 -5.64
CA GLU A 60 -4.33 18.51 -5.45
C GLU A 60 -5.16 19.77 -5.75
N LEU A 61 -5.90 19.79 -6.87
CA LEU A 61 -6.82 20.87 -7.18
C LEU A 61 -7.92 21.04 -6.12
N LEU A 62 -8.46 19.94 -5.60
CA LEU A 62 -9.47 19.99 -4.53
C LEU A 62 -8.90 20.58 -3.23
N ILE A 63 -7.67 20.22 -2.88
CA ILE A 63 -6.93 20.74 -1.71
C ILE A 63 -6.73 22.25 -1.88
N THR A 64 -6.25 22.69 -3.05
CA THR A 64 -6.02 24.13 -3.32
C THR A 64 -7.31 24.95 -3.26
N ASN A 65 -8.43 24.44 -3.79
CA ASN A 65 -9.71 25.12 -3.73
C ASN A 65 -10.19 25.31 -2.28
N LYS A 66 -10.11 24.25 -1.46
CA LYS A 66 -10.48 24.33 -0.04
C LYS A 66 -9.57 25.30 0.72
N GLU A 67 -8.27 25.32 0.44
CA GLU A 67 -7.33 26.28 1.04
C GLU A 67 -7.71 27.72 0.70
N VAL A 68 -7.99 27.99 -0.57
CA VAL A 68 -8.44 29.31 -1.03
C VAL A 68 -9.75 29.72 -0.33
N ASP A 69 -10.69 28.80 -0.14
CA ASP A 69 -11.95 29.08 0.55
C ASP A 69 -11.75 29.36 2.04
N LEU A 70 -10.84 28.65 2.72
CA LEU A 70 -10.46 29.00 4.09
C LEU A 70 -9.84 30.39 4.20
N ILE A 71 -8.95 30.75 3.26
CA ILE A 71 -8.33 32.08 3.23
C ILE A 71 -9.39 33.15 3.00
N LYS A 72 -10.31 32.95 2.04
CA LYS A 72 -11.44 33.85 1.80
C LYS A 72 -12.30 34.03 3.04
N ASN A 73 -12.69 32.94 3.71
CA ASN A 73 -13.50 33.00 4.92
C ASN A 73 -12.78 33.75 6.06
N SER A 74 -11.48 33.55 6.21
CA SER A 74 -10.65 34.24 7.20
C SER A 74 -10.53 35.74 6.93
N LYS A 75 -10.26 36.13 5.67
CA LYS A 75 -9.94 37.52 5.31
C LYS A 75 -11.16 38.37 5.00
N LEU A 76 -12.21 37.78 4.43
CA LEU A 76 -13.46 38.46 4.10
C LEU A 76 -14.50 38.34 5.21
N GLY A 77 -14.26 37.50 6.23
CA GLY A 77 -15.17 37.31 7.37
C GLY A 77 -16.53 36.73 6.98
N MET A 78 -16.65 36.17 5.77
CA MET A 78 -17.89 35.58 5.28
C MET A 78 -18.17 34.27 6.02
N ASN A 79 -19.33 34.22 6.66
CA ASN A 79 -19.98 33.05 7.28
C ASN A 79 -19.10 32.20 8.23
N LYS A 80 -19.04 32.63 9.50
CA LYS A 80 -18.89 31.65 10.58
C LYS A 80 -20.21 30.90 10.70
N GLU A 81 -20.30 29.71 10.09
CA GLU A 81 -21.40 28.79 10.38
C GLU A 81 -21.46 28.60 11.89
N ARG A 82 -22.51 29.13 12.51
CA ARG A 82 -22.72 28.94 13.94
C ARG A 82 -23.04 27.47 14.13
N LYS A 83 -22.39 26.83 15.12
CA LYS A 83 -22.72 25.44 15.49
C LYS A 83 -24.23 25.29 15.54
N SER A 84 -24.76 24.38 14.72
CA SER A 84 -26.18 24.08 14.61
C SER A 84 -26.77 23.93 16.01
N MET A 85 -27.70 24.82 16.38
CA MET A 85 -28.40 24.70 17.65
C MET A 85 -29.28 23.46 17.57
N ASN A 86 -28.83 22.37 18.20
CA ASN A 86 -29.58 21.12 18.25
C ASN A 86 -31.00 21.37 18.77
N LYS A 87 -31.99 20.89 18.01
CA LYS A 87 -33.41 20.99 18.39
C LYS A 87 -33.62 20.29 19.74
N PRO A 88 -34.44 20.84 20.65
CA PRO A 88 -34.67 20.25 21.98
C PRO A 88 -35.09 18.77 21.94
N SER A 89 -35.84 18.34 20.93
CA SER A 89 -36.26 16.94 20.75
C SER A 89 -35.11 15.98 20.35
N GLU A 90 -34.04 16.50 19.76
CA GLU A 90 -32.83 15.74 19.41
C GLU A 90 -31.85 15.67 20.58
N LYS A 91 -31.91 16.66 21.49
CA LYS A 91 -31.16 16.63 22.75
C LYS A 91 -31.47 15.34 23.51
N PHE A 92 -32.74 14.90 23.58
CA PHE A 92 -33.15 13.66 24.26
C PHE A 92 -32.62 12.35 23.67
N ARG A 93 -32.29 12.31 22.36
CA ARG A 93 -31.59 11.17 21.74
C ARG A 93 -30.06 11.27 21.88
N LYS A 94 -29.53 12.47 22.13
CA LYS A 94 -28.10 12.76 22.32
C LYS A 94 -27.68 12.89 23.79
N ILE A 95 -28.54 12.62 24.77
CA ILE A 95 -28.23 12.85 26.20
C ILE A 95 -27.11 11.93 26.70
N TYR A 96 -26.95 10.75 26.10
CA TYR A 96 -25.87 9.82 26.43
C TYR A 96 -25.32 9.20 25.14
N VAL A 97 -24.50 9.96 24.42
CA VAL A 97 -23.57 9.41 23.44
C VAL A 97 -22.20 9.53 24.08
N ASP A 98 -21.69 8.41 24.58
CA ASP A 98 -20.39 8.35 25.26
C ASP A 98 -19.21 8.45 24.28
N ASP A 99 -19.49 8.26 22.99
CA ASP A 99 -18.52 8.38 21.90
C ASP A 99 -18.41 9.81 21.37
N TRP A 100 -17.19 10.18 20.96
CA TRP A 100 -16.94 11.43 20.26
C TRP A 100 -17.46 11.37 18.81
N ASN A 101 -18.11 12.44 18.35
CA ASN A 101 -18.54 12.56 16.97
C ASN A 101 -17.31 12.77 16.05
N PRO A 102 -17.13 12.01 14.95
CA PRO A 102 -16.02 12.21 14.00
C PRO A 102 -16.00 13.59 13.33
N GLU A 103 -17.12 14.33 13.29
CA GLU A 103 -17.16 15.71 12.78
C GLU A 103 -16.55 16.72 13.76
N ASP A 104 -16.43 16.38 15.04
CA ASP A 104 -15.77 17.21 16.05
C ASP A 104 -14.23 17.04 16.06
N ASP A 105 -13.68 16.17 15.19
CA ASP A 105 -12.24 15.96 15.02
C ASP A 105 -11.55 17.17 14.34
N THR A 106 -10.59 17.76 15.03
CA THR A 106 -9.82 18.94 14.57
C THR A 106 -8.44 18.60 14.02
N SER A 107 -8.08 17.31 13.95
CA SER A 107 -6.76 16.87 13.51
C SER A 107 -6.55 16.96 11.99
N LYS A 108 -7.62 16.99 11.21
CA LYS A 108 -7.57 16.98 9.73
C LYS A 108 -7.29 18.38 9.18
N ASP A 109 -6.13 18.52 8.55
CA ASP A 109 -5.73 19.74 7.85
C ASP A 109 -5.73 19.51 6.32
N ILE A 110 -5.93 20.58 5.57
CA ILE A 110 -5.77 20.63 4.12
C ILE A 110 -4.29 20.66 3.75
N ASN A 111 -3.48 21.32 4.59
CA ASN A 111 -2.05 21.46 4.31
C ASN A 111 -1.31 20.13 4.57
N PRO A 112 -0.60 19.59 3.56
CA PRO A 112 0.12 18.32 3.70
C PRO A 112 1.20 18.34 4.79
N LEU A 113 1.77 19.51 5.11
CA LEU A 113 2.77 19.65 6.19
C LEU A 113 2.18 19.38 7.57
N TYR A 114 0.90 19.75 7.78
CA TYR A 114 0.19 19.50 9.04
C TYR A 114 -0.55 18.17 9.04
N GLN A 115 -0.81 17.57 7.87
CA GLN A 115 -1.30 16.21 7.78
C GLN A 115 -0.19 15.19 8.10
N ASN A 116 1.01 15.37 7.52
CA ASN A 116 2.17 14.52 7.75
C ASN A 116 3.18 15.23 8.66
N LYS A 117 2.77 15.50 9.91
CA LYS A 117 3.64 16.16 10.90
C LYS A 117 4.88 15.30 11.14
N HIS A 118 6.05 15.86 10.89
CA HIS A 118 7.30 15.18 11.23
C HIS A 118 7.36 14.99 12.75
N GLN A 119 7.27 13.73 13.20
CA GLN A 119 7.43 13.41 14.62
C GLN A 119 8.90 13.63 15.00
N GLY A 120 9.16 14.61 15.86
CA GLY A 120 10.52 14.92 16.31
C GLY A 120 11.12 13.74 17.09
N LYS A 121 12.42 13.47 16.90
CA LYS A 121 13.12 12.49 17.73
C LYS A 121 13.20 13.01 19.17
N ILE A 122 12.48 12.37 20.08
CA ILE A 122 12.42 12.76 21.49
C ILE A 122 13.80 12.66 22.12
N LEU A 123 14.19 13.71 22.86
CA LEU A 123 15.51 13.82 23.50
C LEU A 123 16.66 13.45 22.55
N PHE A 124 16.63 13.96 21.32
CA PHE A 124 17.63 13.67 20.28
C PHE A 124 17.79 12.16 19.96
N GLY A 125 16.71 11.38 20.09
CA GLY A 125 16.70 9.94 19.84
C GLY A 125 17.08 9.08 21.05
N LYS A 126 17.28 9.69 22.23
CA LYS A 126 17.49 8.96 23.50
C LYS A 126 16.18 8.70 24.25
N GLY A 127 15.14 9.48 23.98
CA GLY A 127 13.86 9.40 24.66
C GLY A 127 12.84 8.60 23.87
N MET A 128 11.77 8.22 24.57
CA MET A 128 10.63 7.48 24.03
C MET A 128 9.34 8.19 24.49
N ILE A 129 8.30 8.12 23.66
CA ILE A 129 6.95 8.55 23.99
C ILE A 129 6.43 7.66 25.12
N ALA A 130 5.81 8.26 26.14
CA ALA A 130 5.21 7.51 27.22
C ALA A 130 3.97 6.73 26.74
N GLY A 131 3.76 5.51 27.26
CA GLY A 131 2.58 4.70 26.98
C GLY A 131 2.61 3.91 25.66
N ILE A 132 3.57 4.16 24.77
CA ILE A 132 3.80 3.37 23.55
C ILE A 132 4.93 2.38 23.84
N ASP A 133 4.84 1.15 23.32
CA ASP A 133 5.86 0.12 23.53
C ASP A 133 7.26 0.61 23.08
N PRO A 134 8.28 0.55 23.97
CA PRO A 134 9.66 0.83 23.62
C PRO A 134 10.21 0.05 22.41
N GLU A 135 9.75 -1.17 22.15
CA GLU A 135 10.19 -1.95 20.99
C GLU A 135 9.59 -1.39 19.69
N GLU A 136 8.30 -1.05 19.67
CA GLU A 136 7.62 -0.45 18.52
C GLU A 136 8.23 0.90 18.13
N GLN A 137 8.50 1.76 19.10
CA GLN A 137 9.12 3.08 18.85
C GLN A 137 10.55 3.00 18.31
N LYS A 138 11.30 1.94 18.68
CA LYS A 138 12.69 1.77 18.24
C LYS A 138 12.80 1.29 16.79
N VAL A 139 11.77 0.64 16.25
CA VAL A 139 11.73 0.24 14.82
C VAL A 139 11.76 1.49 13.94
N GLU A 140 11.06 2.56 14.33
CA GLU A 140 11.13 3.85 13.65
C GLU A 140 12.43 4.62 13.96
N GLY A 141 13.01 4.39 15.14
CA GLY A 141 14.16 5.11 15.69
C GLY A 141 15.54 4.46 15.55
N ALA A 142 15.83 3.68 14.50
CA ALA A 142 17.17 3.24 14.03
C ALA A 142 18.20 2.61 15.02
N SER A 143 17.88 2.42 16.31
CA SER A 143 18.85 2.09 17.36
C SER A 143 18.55 0.71 17.93
N LYS A 144 19.04 -0.35 17.28
CA LYS A 144 18.94 -1.72 17.81
C LYS A 144 19.82 -1.87 19.06
N ARG A 145 19.22 -1.92 20.24
CA ARG A 145 19.86 -2.50 21.44
C ARG A 145 19.97 -4.01 21.26
N ARG A 146 21.01 -4.62 21.86
CA ARG A 146 21.12 -6.08 21.97
C ARG A 146 19.86 -6.59 22.67
N LYS A 147 19.20 -7.55 22.04
CA LYS A 147 18.00 -8.18 22.58
C LYS A 147 18.41 -9.03 23.77
N ASP A 148 18.06 -8.60 24.99
CA ASP A 148 18.15 -9.48 26.15
C ASP A 148 17.21 -10.66 25.90
N SER A 149 17.76 -11.88 25.84
CA SER A 149 17.01 -13.12 25.57
C SER A 149 16.30 -13.62 26.83
N ASP A 150 16.94 -13.46 27.99
CA ASP A 150 16.51 -14.03 29.28
C ASP A 150 15.12 -13.61 29.75
N SER A 151 14.64 -12.43 29.37
CA SER A 151 13.31 -11.96 29.78
C SER A 151 12.19 -12.53 28.91
N ARG A 152 12.42 -12.67 27.59
CA ARG A 152 11.40 -13.19 26.67
C ARG A 152 11.12 -14.66 26.89
N ASP A 153 12.14 -15.42 27.31
CA ASP A 153 12.01 -16.85 27.53
C ASP A 153 11.08 -17.19 28.72
N ARG A 154 10.91 -16.25 29.66
CA ARG A 154 9.97 -16.40 30.79
C ARG A 154 8.51 -16.12 30.42
N ASP A 155 8.28 -15.20 29.49
CA ASP A 155 6.93 -14.76 29.09
C ASP A 155 6.48 -15.34 27.73
N ILE A 156 7.01 -16.51 27.37
CA ILE A 156 6.54 -17.25 26.20
C ILE A 156 5.08 -17.69 26.44
N GLN A 157 4.24 -17.60 25.40
CA GLN A 157 2.89 -18.17 25.38
C GLN A 157 2.95 -19.68 25.69
N TRP A 158 2.02 -20.18 26.48
CA TRP A 158 2.01 -21.58 26.96
C TRP A 158 2.08 -22.60 25.82
N GLU A 159 1.55 -22.28 24.64
CA GLU A 159 1.61 -23.12 23.43
C GLU A 159 3.03 -23.47 22.99
N ASN A 160 3.99 -22.58 23.25
CA ASN A 160 5.39 -22.73 22.83
C ASN A 160 6.33 -23.08 24.00
N LYS A 161 5.80 -23.26 25.21
CA LYS A 161 6.58 -23.65 26.40
C LYS A 161 6.61 -25.16 26.54
N ARG A 162 7.70 -25.68 27.09
CA ARG A 162 7.74 -27.08 27.56
C ARG A 162 6.90 -27.19 28.83
N VAL A 163 6.26 -28.35 29.03
CA VAL A 163 5.46 -28.62 30.23
C VAL A 163 6.29 -28.49 31.50
N GLU A 164 7.58 -28.82 31.44
CA GLU A 164 8.54 -28.71 32.54
C GLU A 164 8.80 -27.26 32.97
N ASP A 165 8.66 -26.31 32.05
CA ASP A 165 8.91 -24.88 32.28
C ASP A 165 7.62 -24.11 32.65
N MET A 166 6.50 -24.82 32.82
CA MET A 166 5.21 -24.21 33.19
C MET A 166 5.20 -23.81 34.67
N THR A 167 5.11 -22.50 34.90
CA THR A 167 4.91 -21.92 36.23
C THR A 167 3.42 -21.78 36.57
N SER A 168 3.06 -21.65 37.85
CA SER A 168 1.67 -21.43 38.30
C SER A 168 1.12 -20.02 38.07
N ARG A 169 1.91 -19.13 37.47
CA ARG A 169 1.54 -17.77 37.07
C ARG A 169 0.72 -17.82 35.79
#